data_AF-A0A9J6EBI4-F1
#
_entry.id   AF-A0A9J6EBI4-F1
#
_cell.length_a   1.000
_cell.length_b   1.000
_cell.length_c   1.000
_cell.angle_alpha   90.00
_cell.angle_beta   90.00
_cell.angle_gamma   90.00
#
_symmetry.space_group_name_H-M   'P 1'
#
loop_
_entity.id
_entity.type
_entity.pdbx_description
1 polymer ?
#
loop_
_entity_poly.entity_id
_entity_poly.type
_entity_poly.pdbx_seq_one_letter_code
_entity_poly.pdbx_strand_id
1 'polypeptide(L)'
;MRDKRRRSSLAQRSDRRRSRSEERYAPRSSSVSFEDTPSERLRHSSGESTHDGSSSSAEYEIVEVYNDDSAGDDKWGNDKEKTGSESDTYQQSQAYMIIAAVMVASAFLGVLMKFAFTPTHSGHSHGLRRVPGRVLVEETDATTPFDSTLTTTRINISAIKDLATEPKSPIAAEVTAPVPRKSAFTYECRTDACLWQSRLIYDKINQSIGPCEDFYAYVCSNRWYNSELEVQSRPYVVSGPGLLILDIAKFLLQPKTRDQSSTFITHSSMFLKSCIQVRNSSSDENDWKDIKKVLESYSLTKWPFMTDPPTGKFQDVLKLVDKRLNLLAVVHITLRKRFENEGYMLHLDSPKLTMVRHQMTFLDEGFQEYKNCIKRAFTLLGSKVETDHIADDVLEFERKLDEASLPPKRFVSILNSTVSIVNLKRAGKLEWDAYLTYLQPGSEKVIVINSAFINKLSGILTSTALSTLLNYIGFRILVLLSPLLPKQAEFLVPLSYDDHIHKYNARLQACMHLTERLYPYGIRKIARAAMGKTTMEQIAYDHNLDKMVSSVKGVVSQTVARAPWLTQTEADMATQKIESLEVDFIGAKEHMDAINA
;
A
#
# COMPACT_ATOMS: atom_id res chain seq x y z
N MET A 1 61.30 9.44 -37.97
CA MET A 1 61.91 10.30 -39.01
C MET A 1 61.71 11.78 -38.63
N ARG A 2 62.30 12.69 -39.41
CA ARG A 2 62.33 14.17 -39.35
C ARG A 2 61.15 14.87 -38.62
N ASP A 3 61.38 15.89 -37.78
CA ASP A 3 61.77 17.30 -38.11
C ASP A 3 60.69 18.05 -38.93
N LYS A 4 60.33 19.32 -38.68
CA LYS A 4 60.73 20.31 -37.65
C LYS A 4 59.83 21.58 -37.74
N ARG A 5 59.71 22.36 -36.65
CA ARG A 5 59.43 23.84 -36.62
C ARG A 5 58.04 24.30 -37.14
N ARG A 6 57.56 25.54 -36.92
CA ARG A 6 58.04 26.79 -36.25
C ARG A 6 56.81 27.38 -35.46
N ARG A 7 56.93 27.98 -34.26
CA ARG A 7 57.17 29.43 -33.95
C ARG A 7 56.17 30.41 -34.65
N SER A 8 55.80 31.59 -34.13
CA SER A 8 56.04 32.36 -32.87
C SER A 8 55.42 33.77 -33.05
N SER A 9 55.13 34.68 -32.09
CA SER A 9 54.97 34.74 -30.61
C SER A 9 54.78 36.25 -30.23
N LEU A 10 54.68 36.62 -28.93
CA LEU A 10 54.83 38.02 -28.42
C LEU A 10 53.67 38.99 -28.84
N ALA A 11 53.42 40.18 -28.26
CA ALA A 11 53.74 40.86 -26.97
C ALA A 11 52.95 42.22 -26.93
N GLN A 12 52.81 43.02 -25.85
CA GLN A 12 53.23 42.93 -24.43
C GLN A 12 52.28 43.74 -23.51
N ARG A 13 52.51 43.61 -22.18
CA ARG A 13 52.31 44.55 -21.05
C ARG A 13 51.85 46.01 -21.30
N SER A 14 51.20 46.58 -20.26
CA SER A 14 51.60 47.77 -19.45
C SER A 14 50.41 48.70 -19.11
N ASP A 15 50.37 49.46 -18.01
CA ASP A 15 50.93 49.33 -16.63
C ASP A 15 50.25 50.38 -15.71
N ARG A 16 50.31 50.23 -14.37
CA ARG A 16 50.11 51.28 -13.31
C ARG A 16 48.67 51.90 -13.13
N ARG A 17 48.30 52.55 -12.00
CA ARG A 17 49.00 52.94 -10.73
C ARG A 17 48.03 53.25 -9.56
N ARG A 18 48.39 52.84 -8.31
CA ARG A 18 48.29 53.57 -7.00
C ARG A 18 46.90 54.06 -6.48
N SER A 19 46.65 54.32 -5.17
CA SER A 19 47.40 54.08 -3.91
C SER A 19 46.61 54.43 -2.62
N ARG A 20 46.96 53.76 -1.49
CA ARG A 20 46.94 54.26 -0.07
C ARG A 20 45.59 54.61 0.60
N SER A 21 45.42 54.62 1.93
CA SER A 21 46.21 54.09 3.09
C SER A 21 45.42 54.17 4.43
N GLU A 22 45.93 53.48 5.48
CA GLU A 22 45.76 53.79 6.94
C GLU A 22 44.30 53.73 7.55
N GLU A 23 44.04 53.48 8.85
CA GLU A 23 44.83 52.92 9.98
C GLU A 23 43.97 52.31 11.14
N ARG A 24 44.67 51.58 12.04
CA ARG A 24 44.40 51.18 13.47
C ARG A 24 43.06 51.53 14.15
N TYR A 25 42.50 50.57 14.92
CA TYR A 25 42.64 50.54 16.41
C TYR A 25 42.15 49.22 17.05
N ALA A 26 42.63 48.91 18.27
CA ALA A 26 42.14 47.82 19.15
C ALA A 26 42.51 48.09 20.63
N PRO A 27 41.66 47.67 21.59
CA PRO A 27 42.03 46.70 22.63
C PRO A 27 40.90 45.64 22.84
N ARG A 28 41.05 44.44 23.46
CA ARG A 28 41.45 44.05 24.84
C ARG A 28 40.56 44.69 25.94
N SER A 29 40.07 43.97 26.98
CA SER A 29 40.18 42.53 27.31
C SER A 29 39.22 42.09 28.46
N SER A 30 39.13 40.76 28.65
CA SER A 30 39.11 40.01 29.96
C SER A 30 37.95 40.12 30.98
N SER A 31 37.37 38.94 31.28
CA SER A 31 36.89 38.46 32.62
C SER A 31 35.69 39.20 33.27
N VAL A 32 34.96 38.68 34.27
CA VAL A 32 35.16 37.62 35.29
C VAL A 32 33.88 36.78 35.48
N SER A 33 34.00 35.54 35.98
CA SER A 33 32.91 34.66 36.42
C SER A 33 32.56 34.84 37.91
N PHE A 34 31.28 34.72 38.29
CA PHE A 34 30.89 34.42 39.68
C PHE A 34 29.69 33.48 39.73
N GLU A 35 29.76 32.52 40.66
CA GLU A 35 28.65 31.69 41.12
C GLU A 35 27.96 32.40 42.29
N ASP A 36 26.70 32.05 42.60
CA ASP A 36 26.28 31.70 43.97
C ASP A 36 24.77 31.37 44.07
N THR A 37 24.49 30.11 44.41
CA THR A 37 23.34 29.68 45.22
C THR A 37 23.73 29.76 46.71
N PRO A 38 22.88 29.50 47.75
CA PRO A 38 21.52 28.94 47.73
C PRO A 38 20.52 29.62 48.71
N SER A 39 19.30 29.05 48.83
CA SER A 39 18.61 28.98 50.13
C SER A 39 17.60 27.84 50.18
N GLU A 40 17.43 27.24 51.37
CA GLU A 40 16.54 26.10 51.63
C GLU A 40 15.30 26.50 52.43
N ARG A 41 14.20 25.74 52.27
CA ARG A 41 13.40 25.20 53.40
C ARG A 41 12.35 24.16 52.97
N LEU A 42 12.55 22.93 53.46
CA LEU A 42 11.70 22.24 54.45
C LEU A 42 10.17 22.43 54.32
N ARG A 43 9.39 21.39 53.95
CA ARG A 43 9.06 20.11 54.64
C ARG A 43 7.90 20.21 55.64
N HIS A 44 6.78 19.55 55.30
CA HIS A 44 5.82 18.77 56.12
C HIS A 44 4.62 18.43 55.21
N SER A 45 3.85 17.34 55.22
CA SER A 45 3.93 15.92 55.66
C SER A 45 2.54 15.50 56.16
N SER A 46 2.00 14.40 55.63
CA SER A 46 0.91 13.55 56.19
C SER A 46 -0.47 14.18 56.55
N GLY A 47 -1.52 13.65 55.91
CA GLY A 47 -2.92 13.68 56.31
C GLY A 47 -3.66 12.52 55.60
N GLU A 48 -4.66 11.90 56.24
CA GLU A 48 -5.12 10.53 55.88
C GLU A 48 -6.65 10.37 55.95
N SER A 49 -7.20 9.42 55.16
CA SER A 49 -8.62 9.01 55.06
C SER A 49 -9.58 10.06 54.46
N THR A 50 -10.59 9.72 53.64
CA THR A 50 -11.67 8.75 53.90
C THR A 50 -12.26 8.16 52.60
N HIS A 51 -13.22 7.22 52.74
CA HIS A 51 -13.99 6.63 51.64
C HIS A 51 -14.90 7.65 50.92
N ASP A 52 -15.07 7.50 49.61
CA ASP A 52 -16.35 6.95 49.11
C ASP A 52 -16.20 6.31 47.72
N GLY A 53 -17.18 5.50 47.30
CA GLY A 53 -17.11 4.74 46.06
C GLY A 53 -18.38 4.84 45.20
N SER A 54 -18.20 5.12 43.91
CA SER A 54 -19.20 4.80 42.89
C SER A 54 -18.51 4.39 41.59
N SER A 55 -19.08 3.43 40.87
CA SER A 55 -18.61 3.02 39.55
C SER A 55 -19.26 3.88 38.47
N SER A 56 -18.48 4.59 37.67
CA SER A 56 -18.92 5.14 36.39
C SER A 56 -18.16 4.48 35.24
N SER A 57 -18.80 4.43 34.07
CA SER A 57 -18.22 3.91 32.83
C SER A 57 -17.10 4.81 32.33
N ALA A 58 -15.89 4.28 32.20
CA ALA A 58 -14.82 4.95 31.47
C ALA A 58 -15.12 4.92 29.97
N GLU A 59 -15.64 6.03 29.44
CA GLU A 59 -15.69 6.27 28.01
C GLU A 59 -14.24 6.38 27.45
N TYR A 60 -14.02 5.89 26.24
CA TYR A 60 -12.68 5.83 25.64
C TYR A 60 -12.26 7.16 25.01
N GLU A 61 -11.91 8.12 25.86
CA GLU A 61 -11.36 9.40 25.45
C GLU A 61 -9.93 9.23 24.87
N ILE A 62 -9.83 9.08 23.54
CA ILE A 62 -8.56 9.05 22.80
C ILE A 62 -8.61 10.03 21.61
N VAL A 63 -9.10 11.25 21.83
CA VAL A 63 -9.05 12.35 20.84
C VAL A 63 -8.80 13.70 21.54
N GLU A 64 -7.59 13.95 22.07
CA GLU A 64 -7.13 15.33 22.34
C GLU A 64 -5.60 15.48 22.51
N VAL A 65 -4.82 15.17 21.47
CA VAL A 65 -3.39 15.59 21.37
C VAL A 65 -3.02 16.04 19.94
N TYR A 66 -3.96 16.64 19.19
CA TYR A 66 -3.70 17.36 17.94
C TYR A 66 -4.84 18.34 17.61
N ASN A 67 -4.82 19.53 18.23
CA ASN A 67 -5.31 20.81 17.69
C ASN A 67 -5.17 21.91 18.75
N ASP A 68 -4.22 22.82 18.55
CA ASP A 68 -4.20 24.16 19.14
C ASP A 68 -3.51 25.10 18.12
N ASP A 69 -3.51 26.42 18.37
CA ASP A 69 -3.25 27.55 17.46
C ASP A 69 -4.44 27.98 16.59
N SER A 70 -5.45 28.65 17.18
CA SER A 70 -5.91 30.00 16.75
C SER A 70 -7.11 30.53 17.56
N ALA A 71 -6.85 31.46 18.49
CA ALA A 71 -7.81 32.53 18.76
C ALA A 71 -7.68 33.61 17.67
N GLY A 72 -8.69 34.42 17.32
CA GLY A 72 -10.08 34.50 17.80
C GLY A 72 -10.60 35.93 17.58
N ASP A 73 -11.90 36.12 17.31
CA ASP A 73 -12.57 37.43 17.43
C ASP A 73 -14.11 37.29 17.31
N ASP A 74 -14.86 38.19 17.95
CA ASP A 74 -16.32 38.09 18.15
C ASP A 74 -17.18 38.65 17.00
N LYS A 75 -18.34 38.01 16.73
CA LYS A 75 -19.64 38.63 17.07
C LYS A 75 -20.91 37.77 16.90
N TRP A 76 -21.88 38.10 17.75
CA TRP A 76 -23.23 37.54 17.85
C TRP A 76 -24.24 38.30 16.96
N GLY A 77 -25.28 37.63 16.45
CA GLY A 77 -26.40 38.27 15.75
C GLY A 77 -27.59 37.34 15.47
N ASN A 78 -28.73 37.58 16.14
CA ASN A 78 -29.92 36.72 16.12
C ASN A 78 -30.99 37.13 15.09
N ASP A 79 -31.74 36.12 14.64
CA ASP A 79 -33.17 36.07 14.30
C ASP A 79 -33.85 37.15 13.41
N LYS A 80 -34.60 36.66 12.40
CA LYS A 80 -36.08 36.74 12.44
C LYS A 80 -36.80 35.90 11.38
N GLU A 81 -37.88 35.25 11.81
CA GLU A 81 -38.88 34.63 10.93
C GLU A 81 -39.75 35.67 10.21
N LYS A 82 -40.40 35.25 9.12
CA LYS A 82 -41.76 35.69 8.78
C LYS A 82 -42.46 34.68 7.86
N THR A 83 -43.75 34.45 8.12
CA THR A 83 -44.63 33.53 7.38
C THR A 83 -45.50 34.26 6.35
N GLY A 84 -46.00 33.56 5.32
CA GLY A 84 -46.88 34.15 4.31
C GLY A 84 -47.50 33.16 3.31
N SER A 85 -48.82 32.99 3.39
CA SER A 85 -49.77 32.48 2.38
C SER A 85 -49.47 31.20 1.59
N GLU A 86 -50.20 30.12 1.93
CA GLU A 86 -50.50 29.03 1.01
C GLU A 86 -51.46 29.50 -0.11
N SER A 87 -50.96 29.65 -1.33
CA SER A 87 -51.77 29.80 -2.55
C SER A 87 -50.96 29.43 -3.80
N ASP A 88 -49.69 29.83 -3.86
CA ASP A 88 -48.83 29.60 -5.03
C ASP A 88 -48.34 28.15 -5.15
N THR A 89 -48.32 27.39 -4.04
CA THR A 89 -47.76 26.03 -3.94
C THR A 89 -48.37 25.02 -4.93
N TYR A 90 -49.63 25.20 -5.34
CA TYR A 90 -50.25 24.30 -6.34
C TYR A 90 -49.79 24.61 -7.77
N GLN A 91 -49.66 25.89 -8.16
CA GLN A 91 -49.10 26.25 -9.47
C GLN A 91 -47.59 25.99 -9.52
N GLN A 92 -46.87 26.20 -8.41
CA GLN A 92 -45.43 25.97 -8.34
C GLN A 92 -45.09 24.47 -8.41
N SER A 93 -45.89 23.59 -7.80
CA SER A 93 -45.69 22.13 -7.94
C SER A 93 -46.01 21.62 -9.36
N GLN A 94 -47.04 22.16 -10.02
CA GLN A 94 -47.28 21.90 -11.46
C GLN A 94 -46.08 22.33 -12.31
N ALA A 95 -45.52 23.51 -12.07
CA ALA A 95 -44.32 24.00 -12.76
C ALA A 95 -43.09 23.10 -12.51
N TYR A 96 -42.83 22.70 -11.25
CA TYR A 96 -41.74 21.79 -10.93
C TYR A 96 -41.93 20.39 -11.54
N MET A 97 -43.15 19.86 -11.61
CA MET A 97 -43.44 18.58 -12.28
C MET A 97 -43.22 18.67 -13.79
N ILE A 98 -43.59 19.77 -14.44
CA ILE A 98 -43.31 20.00 -15.87
C ILE A 98 -41.80 20.15 -16.10
N ILE A 99 -41.10 20.93 -15.27
CA ILE A 99 -39.64 21.09 -15.35
C ILE A 99 -38.93 19.74 -15.13
N ALA A 100 -39.36 18.95 -14.15
CA ALA A 100 -38.82 17.61 -13.89
C ALA A 100 -39.09 16.65 -15.07
N ALA A 101 -40.30 16.67 -15.65
CA ALA A 101 -40.62 15.88 -16.83
C ALA A 101 -39.79 16.29 -18.06
N VAL A 102 -39.56 17.59 -18.28
CA VAL A 102 -38.67 18.10 -19.34
C VAL A 102 -37.21 17.75 -19.09
N MET A 103 -36.74 17.82 -17.83
CA MET A 103 -35.39 17.41 -17.43
C MET A 103 -35.17 15.90 -17.66
N VAL A 104 -36.13 15.05 -17.26
CA VAL A 104 -36.07 13.60 -17.51
C VAL A 104 -36.19 13.28 -19.01
N ALA A 105 -37.08 13.94 -19.75
CA ALA A 105 -37.22 13.74 -21.20
C ALA A 105 -35.95 14.16 -21.95
N SER A 106 -35.35 15.30 -21.58
CA SER A 106 -34.08 15.78 -22.16
C SER A 106 -32.89 14.89 -21.79
N ALA A 107 -32.86 14.30 -20.58
CA ALA A 107 -31.90 13.27 -20.22
C ALA A 107 -32.07 11.99 -21.06
N PHE A 108 -33.30 11.52 -21.29
CA PHE A 108 -33.58 10.38 -22.17
C PHE A 108 -33.24 10.66 -23.64
N LEU A 109 -33.52 11.86 -24.16
CA LEU A 109 -33.09 12.29 -25.50
C LEU A 109 -31.56 12.40 -25.60
N GLY A 110 -30.87 12.87 -24.55
CA GLY A 110 -29.41 12.90 -24.47
C GLY A 110 -28.78 11.49 -24.44
N VAL A 111 -29.44 10.52 -23.81
CA VAL A 111 -29.04 9.11 -23.85
C VAL A 111 -29.29 8.49 -25.23
N LEU A 112 -30.46 8.72 -25.84
CA LEU A 112 -30.79 8.19 -27.17
C LEU A 112 -29.89 8.76 -28.27
N MET A 113 -29.60 10.08 -28.24
CA MET A 113 -28.63 10.70 -29.15
C MET A 113 -27.21 10.11 -29.00
N LYS A 114 -26.80 9.73 -27.78
CA LYS A 114 -25.51 9.06 -27.53
C LYS A 114 -25.42 7.65 -28.10
N PHE A 115 -26.53 7.00 -28.43
CA PHE A 115 -26.53 5.70 -29.14
C PHE A 115 -26.60 5.84 -30.67
N ALA A 116 -26.93 7.02 -31.20
CA ALA A 116 -27.08 7.25 -32.64
C ALA A 116 -25.77 7.66 -33.37
N PHE A 117 -24.81 8.26 -32.66
CA PHE A 117 -23.56 8.76 -33.26
C PHE A 117 -22.32 8.38 -32.46
N THR A 118 -21.51 7.46 -33.00
CA THR A 118 -20.20 7.10 -32.46
C THR A 118 -19.06 7.78 -33.23
N PRO A 119 -18.32 8.70 -32.59
CA PRO A 119 -16.88 8.86 -32.81
C PRO A 119 -16.06 8.11 -31.74
N THR A 120 -14.75 7.99 -31.96
CA THR A 120 -13.82 7.19 -31.17
C THR A 120 -13.17 7.94 -30.01
N HIS A 121 -12.67 7.19 -28.99
CA HIS A 121 -11.93 7.64 -27.79
C HIS A 121 -12.76 8.46 -26.78
N SER A 122 -12.48 8.45 -25.47
CA SER A 122 -11.69 7.49 -24.65
C SER A 122 -12.04 7.72 -23.16
N GLY A 123 -12.08 6.66 -22.35
CA GLY A 123 -12.25 6.77 -20.90
C GLY A 123 -11.97 5.44 -20.19
N HIS A 124 -11.26 5.49 -19.07
CA HIS A 124 -11.02 4.34 -18.20
C HIS A 124 -11.91 4.41 -16.96
N SER A 125 -12.50 3.28 -16.59
CA SER A 125 -13.01 3.01 -15.25
C SER A 125 -12.71 1.55 -14.90
N HIS A 126 -12.26 1.29 -13.69
CA HIS A 126 -11.88 -0.06 -13.24
C HIS A 126 -13.11 -0.89 -12.85
N GLY A 127 -13.86 -1.33 -13.87
CA GLY A 127 -14.89 -2.36 -13.74
C GLY A 127 -14.34 -3.75 -14.09
N LEU A 128 -14.78 -4.78 -13.36
CA LEU A 128 -14.43 -6.20 -13.57
C LEU A 128 -14.75 -6.65 -15.01
N ARG A 129 -13.74 -6.63 -15.90
CA ARG A 129 -13.94 -6.91 -17.33
C ARG A 129 -14.01 -8.41 -17.60
N ARG A 130 -15.24 -8.96 -17.56
CA ARG A 130 -15.54 -10.29 -18.12
C ARG A 130 -14.94 -10.41 -19.54
N VAL A 131 -14.21 -11.49 -19.79
CA VAL A 131 -13.72 -11.82 -21.14
C VAL A 131 -14.93 -12.25 -21.99
N PRO A 132 -15.19 -11.64 -23.15
CA PRO A 132 -16.23 -12.10 -24.07
C PRO A 132 -15.74 -13.35 -24.80
N GLY A 133 -15.93 -14.52 -24.18
CA GLY A 133 -15.62 -15.81 -24.77
C GLY A 133 -16.52 -16.13 -25.95
N ARG A 134 -16.15 -15.69 -27.16
CA ARG A 134 -16.64 -16.33 -28.39
C ARG A 134 -15.96 -17.68 -28.52
N VAL A 135 -16.72 -18.75 -28.33
CA VAL A 135 -16.29 -20.10 -28.71
C VAL A 135 -16.25 -20.16 -30.22
N LEU A 136 -15.04 -20.06 -30.79
CA LEU A 136 -14.76 -20.57 -32.12
C LEU A 136 -14.32 -22.02 -31.93
N VAL A 137 -15.13 -22.95 -32.44
CA VAL A 137 -14.69 -24.33 -32.64
C VAL A 137 -13.84 -24.33 -33.90
N GLU A 138 -12.54 -24.53 -33.74
CA GLU A 138 -11.61 -24.72 -34.84
C GLU A 138 -11.28 -26.22 -34.89
N GLU A 139 -11.88 -26.92 -35.86
CA GLU A 139 -11.68 -28.36 -36.05
C GLU A 139 -10.21 -28.64 -36.39
N THR A 140 -9.61 -29.61 -35.70
CA THR A 140 -8.25 -30.07 -35.97
C THR A 140 -8.25 -31.58 -36.08
N ASP A 141 -8.20 -32.07 -37.33
CA ASP A 141 -8.09 -33.49 -37.65
C ASP A 141 -6.80 -34.09 -37.04
N ALA A 142 -6.97 -35.14 -36.25
CA ALA A 142 -5.89 -35.91 -35.65
C ALA A 142 -6.17 -37.42 -35.77
N THR A 143 -6.08 -37.95 -36.98
CA THR A 143 -6.29 -39.37 -37.26
C THR A 143 -5.24 -40.26 -36.60
N THR A 144 -5.65 -41.13 -35.69
CA THR A 144 -5.04 -42.47 -35.48
C THR A 144 -6.11 -43.45 -34.95
N PRO A 145 -6.02 -44.76 -35.23
CA PRO A 145 -7.12 -45.68 -35.04
C PRO A 145 -7.27 -46.17 -33.60
N PHE A 146 -8.51 -46.35 -33.15
CA PHE A 146 -8.84 -46.99 -31.87
C PHE A 146 -9.30 -48.43 -32.12
N ASP A 147 -8.76 -49.39 -31.38
CA ASP A 147 -9.06 -50.81 -31.56
C ASP A 147 -10.44 -51.19 -30.94
N SER A 148 -11.12 -52.17 -31.52
CA SER A 148 -12.59 -52.29 -31.47
C SER A 148 -13.12 -53.59 -30.85
N THR A 149 -12.59 -53.99 -29.69
CA THR A 149 -13.12 -55.14 -28.94
C THR A 149 -13.39 -54.84 -27.47
N LEU A 150 -14.66 -54.49 -27.14
CA LEU A 150 -15.27 -54.84 -25.85
C LEU A 150 -16.80 -54.82 -25.93
N THR A 151 -17.43 -55.83 -25.33
CA THR A 151 -18.83 -56.24 -25.55
C THR A 151 -19.88 -55.28 -24.99
N THR A 152 -20.94 -55.03 -25.76
CA THR A 152 -22.08 -54.19 -25.35
C THR A 152 -23.09 -54.94 -24.47
N THR A 153 -22.99 -54.83 -23.15
CA THR A 153 -24.05 -55.25 -22.21
C THR A 153 -25.08 -54.13 -21.99
N ARG A 154 -26.25 -54.24 -22.62
CA ARG A 154 -27.39 -53.33 -22.38
C ARG A 154 -28.04 -53.63 -21.03
N ILE A 155 -27.97 -52.70 -20.08
CA ILE A 155 -28.76 -52.77 -18.84
C ILE A 155 -30.20 -52.37 -19.15
N ASN A 156 -31.16 -53.23 -18.82
CA ASN A 156 -32.57 -53.03 -19.13
C ASN A 156 -33.30 -52.29 -17.98
N ILE A 157 -33.82 -51.09 -18.24
CA ILE A 157 -34.41 -50.21 -17.22
C ILE A 157 -35.90 -50.56 -17.01
N SER A 158 -36.15 -51.81 -16.60
CA SER A 158 -37.49 -52.33 -16.32
C SER A 158 -37.57 -53.22 -15.06
N ALA A 159 -36.54 -53.18 -14.21
CA ALA A 159 -36.38 -54.08 -13.05
C ALA A 159 -36.16 -53.36 -11.70
N ILE A 160 -36.41 -52.05 -11.62
CA ILE A 160 -36.29 -51.26 -10.39
C ILE A 160 -37.59 -50.46 -10.18
N LYS A 161 -38.65 -51.16 -9.76
CA LYS A 161 -39.91 -50.54 -9.33
C LYS A 161 -40.67 -51.29 -8.23
N ASP A 162 -40.43 -52.60 -8.08
CA ASP A 162 -41.21 -53.47 -7.19
C ASP A 162 -40.44 -53.88 -5.92
N LEU A 163 -40.00 -52.89 -5.13
CA LEU A 163 -39.28 -53.13 -3.86
C LEU A 163 -39.57 -52.05 -2.79
N ALA A 164 -40.86 -51.72 -2.63
CA ALA A 164 -41.35 -50.78 -1.61
C ALA A 164 -42.80 -51.08 -1.17
N THR A 165 -43.10 -52.33 -0.77
CA THR A 165 -44.41 -52.72 -0.23
C THR A 165 -44.28 -53.59 1.03
N GLU A 166 -44.54 -53.01 2.20
CA GLU A 166 -44.86 -53.77 3.42
C GLU A 166 -46.38 -53.76 3.70
N PRO A 167 -46.92 -54.78 4.37
CA PRO A 167 -48.37 -55.02 4.44
C PRO A 167 -49.10 -54.15 5.47
N LYS A 168 -50.40 -53.92 5.24
CA LYS A 168 -51.32 -53.29 6.19
C LYS A 168 -52.33 -54.29 6.75
N SER A 169 -52.48 -54.33 8.07
CA SER A 169 -53.75 -54.66 8.75
C SER A 169 -53.76 -54.10 10.18
N PRO A 170 -54.93 -53.87 10.79
CA PRO A 170 -55.10 -52.73 11.68
C PRO A 170 -55.21 -53.06 13.17
N ILE A 171 -54.70 -52.16 14.02
CA ILE A 171 -55.05 -52.04 15.43
C ILE A 171 -55.44 -50.57 15.71
N ALA A 172 -56.26 -50.34 16.74
CA ALA A 172 -57.00 -49.10 16.97
C ALA A 172 -56.11 -47.86 17.23
N ALA A 173 -56.68 -46.68 16.97
CA ALA A 173 -56.04 -45.40 17.25
C ALA A 173 -56.13 -45.06 18.75
N GLU A 174 -54.98 -44.86 19.38
CA GLU A 174 -54.86 -44.24 20.71
C GLU A 174 -54.29 -42.82 20.56
N VAL A 175 -54.97 -41.83 21.13
CA VAL A 175 -54.65 -40.40 20.90
C VAL A 175 -53.51 -39.96 21.82
N THR A 176 -52.28 -40.27 21.43
CA THR A 176 -51.09 -39.70 22.06
C THR A 176 -51.00 -38.20 21.75
N ALA A 177 -51.13 -37.37 22.77
CA ALA A 177 -50.97 -35.92 22.68
C ALA A 177 -49.58 -35.55 22.12
N PRO A 178 -49.43 -34.42 21.41
CA PRO A 178 -48.15 -34.00 20.86
C PRO A 178 -47.14 -33.78 21.98
N VAL A 179 -46.10 -34.61 22.02
CA VAL A 179 -44.95 -34.42 22.93
C VAL A 179 -44.42 -33.01 22.72
N PRO A 180 -44.32 -32.17 23.77
CA PRO A 180 -43.80 -30.82 23.60
C PRO A 180 -42.37 -30.93 23.09
N ARG A 181 -42.13 -30.38 21.88
CA ARG A 181 -40.77 -30.19 21.38
C ARG A 181 -40.02 -29.38 22.45
N LYS A 182 -39.09 -30.04 23.16
CA LYS A 182 -38.16 -29.35 24.06
C LYS A 182 -37.56 -28.21 23.25
N SER A 183 -37.80 -26.96 23.69
CA SER A 183 -37.19 -25.80 23.06
C SER A 183 -35.69 -26.04 23.06
N ALA A 184 -35.09 -26.15 21.87
CA ALA A 184 -33.65 -26.12 21.76
C ALA A 184 -33.21 -24.80 22.39
N PHE A 185 -32.49 -24.87 23.52
CA PHE A 185 -31.95 -23.70 24.17
C PHE A 185 -30.90 -23.12 23.24
N THR A 186 -31.33 -22.19 22.38
CA THR A 186 -30.45 -21.40 21.52
C THR A 186 -29.60 -20.53 22.43
N TYR A 187 -28.39 -21.03 22.74
CA TYR A 187 -27.39 -20.29 23.50
C TYR A 187 -27.00 -19.04 22.72
N GLU A 188 -27.58 -17.91 23.11
CA GLU A 188 -27.26 -16.61 22.57
C GLU A 188 -26.01 -16.08 23.26
N CYS A 189 -24.94 -15.87 22.51
CA CYS A 189 -23.72 -15.28 23.05
C CYS A 189 -23.93 -13.79 23.34
N ARG A 190 -23.93 -13.42 24.63
CA ARG A 190 -24.14 -12.05 25.13
C ARG A 190 -22.88 -11.40 25.70
N THR A 191 -21.69 -11.83 25.27
CA THR A 191 -20.44 -11.12 25.57
C THR A 191 -20.34 -9.87 24.69
N ASP A 192 -19.61 -8.84 25.13
CA ASP A 192 -19.46 -7.58 24.38
C ASP A 192 -18.91 -7.82 22.97
N ALA A 193 -17.96 -8.76 22.83
CA ALA A 193 -17.42 -9.16 21.53
C ALA A 193 -18.49 -9.78 20.60
N CYS A 194 -19.37 -10.63 21.13
CA CYS A 194 -20.48 -11.19 20.36
C CYS A 194 -21.52 -10.13 19.98
N LEU A 195 -21.88 -9.23 20.89
CA LEU A 195 -22.83 -8.15 20.65
C LEU A 195 -22.29 -7.14 19.62
N TRP A 196 -21.01 -6.75 19.75
CA TRP A 196 -20.32 -5.87 18.80
C TRP A 196 -20.20 -6.51 17.41
N GLN A 197 -19.73 -7.76 17.32
CA GLN A 197 -19.55 -8.45 16.05
C GLN A 197 -20.90 -8.72 15.35
N SER A 198 -21.94 -9.05 16.12
CA SER A 198 -23.31 -9.19 15.63
C SER A 198 -23.80 -7.88 15.02
N ARG A 199 -23.72 -6.77 15.77
CA ARG A 199 -24.12 -5.44 15.29
C ARG A 199 -23.33 -5.00 14.06
N LEU A 200 -22.01 -5.17 14.06
CA LEU A 200 -21.16 -4.83 12.92
C LEU A 200 -21.55 -5.59 11.65
N ILE A 201 -22.05 -6.83 11.74
CA ILE A 201 -22.54 -7.56 10.58
C ILE A 201 -23.96 -7.09 10.20
N TYR A 202 -24.88 -7.01 11.16
CA TYR A 202 -26.28 -6.63 10.90
C TYR A 202 -26.44 -5.22 10.33
N ASP A 203 -25.64 -4.25 10.79
CA ASP A 203 -25.67 -2.88 10.28
C ASP A 203 -25.15 -2.79 8.81
N LYS A 204 -24.44 -3.82 8.32
CA LYS A 204 -23.77 -3.82 7.00
C LYS A 204 -24.43 -4.70 5.94
N ILE A 205 -25.15 -5.76 6.31
CA ILE A 205 -25.86 -6.61 5.34
C ILE A 205 -27.05 -5.87 4.69
N ASN A 206 -27.37 -6.22 3.45
CA ASN A 206 -28.53 -5.70 2.72
C ASN A 206 -29.68 -6.72 2.73
N GLN A 207 -30.54 -6.66 3.76
CA GLN A 207 -31.70 -7.55 3.92
C GLN A 207 -32.75 -7.44 2.81
N SER A 208 -32.63 -6.48 1.89
CA SER A 208 -33.53 -6.30 0.73
C SER A 208 -33.21 -7.23 -0.45
N ILE A 209 -32.17 -8.06 -0.34
CA ILE A 209 -31.71 -9.01 -1.37
C ILE A 209 -31.72 -10.41 -0.75
N GLY A 210 -32.16 -11.43 -1.47
CA GLY A 210 -32.06 -12.80 -1.01
C GLY A 210 -30.61 -13.28 -0.98
N PRO A 211 -30.10 -13.88 0.12
CA PRO A 211 -28.74 -14.43 0.15
C PRO A 211 -28.53 -15.60 -0.83
N CYS A 212 -29.62 -16.19 -1.35
CA CYS A 212 -29.59 -17.20 -2.42
C CYS A 212 -29.73 -16.61 -3.84
N GLU A 213 -30.01 -15.31 -3.96
CA GLU A 213 -30.14 -14.59 -5.24
C GLU A 213 -28.80 -13.93 -5.60
N ASP A 214 -28.27 -13.11 -4.69
CA ASP A 214 -26.92 -12.55 -4.76
C ASP A 214 -26.34 -12.43 -3.34
N PHE A 215 -25.60 -13.47 -2.94
CA PHE A 215 -24.91 -13.47 -1.64
C PHE A 215 -23.89 -12.33 -1.50
N TYR A 216 -23.26 -11.90 -2.60
CA TYR A 216 -22.29 -10.80 -2.56
C TYR A 216 -23.00 -9.47 -2.32
N ALA A 217 -24.07 -9.15 -3.04
CA ALA A 217 -24.84 -7.93 -2.79
C ALA A 217 -25.58 -7.94 -1.43
N TYR A 218 -25.90 -9.13 -0.90
CA TYR A 218 -26.40 -9.32 0.46
C TYR A 218 -25.33 -9.00 1.54
N VAL A 219 -24.11 -9.56 1.45
CA VAL A 219 -23.08 -9.34 2.51
C VAL A 219 -22.19 -8.12 2.30
N CYS A 220 -21.83 -7.78 1.07
CA CYS A 220 -20.88 -6.71 0.70
C CYS A 220 -21.59 -5.42 0.24
N SER A 221 -22.63 -4.99 0.96
CA SER A 221 -23.34 -3.74 0.62
C SER A 221 -22.44 -2.50 0.71
N ASN A 222 -22.82 -1.41 0.02
CA ASN A 222 -22.10 -0.13 0.03
C ASN A 222 -21.84 0.45 1.45
N ARG A 223 -22.59 0.02 2.47
CA ARG A 223 -22.38 0.39 3.89
C ARG A 223 -21.02 -0.04 4.44
N TRP A 224 -20.32 -0.96 3.78
CA TRP A 224 -18.94 -1.33 4.08
C TRP A 224 -17.92 -0.29 3.63
N TYR A 225 -18.14 0.32 2.46
CA TYR A 225 -17.10 1.04 1.71
C TYR A 225 -17.10 2.56 1.93
N ASN A 226 -17.99 3.09 2.79
CA ASN A 226 -18.02 4.50 3.15
C ASN A 226 -16.70 4.94 3.83
N SER A 227 -16.06 5.98 3.28
CA SER A 227 -14.80 6.56 3.77
C SER A 227 -14.91 7.29 5.11
N GLU A 228 -16.13 7.72 5.48
CA GLU A 228 -16.42 8.45 6.72
C GLU A 228 -16.52 7.52 7.94
N LEU A 229 -16.44 6.21 7.71
CA LEU A 229 -16.42 5.22 8.79
C LEU A 229 -15.06 5.19 9.47
N GLU A 230 -15.09 5.02 10.79
CA GLU A 230 -13.92 4.67 11.58
C GLU A 230 -13.22 3.42 11.03
N VAL A 231 -11.91 3.31 11.25
CA VAL A 231 -11.07 2.26 10.65
C VAL A 231 -11.56 0.85 10.98
N GLN A 232 -12.00 0.61 12.23
CA GLN A 232 -12.57 -0.65 12.71
C GLN A 232 -13.91 -1.03 12.04
N SER A 233 -14.64 -0.03 11.53
CA SER A 233 -15.99 -0.16 10.96
C SER A 233 -15.98 -0.30 9.43
N ARG A 234 -14.80 -0.38 8.83
CA ARG A 234 -14.50 -0.62 7.40
C ARG A 234 -14.11 -2.10 7.16
N PRO A 235 -13.99 -2.57 5.90
CA PRO A 235 -13.71 -3.98 5.62
C PRO A 235 -12.35 -4.42 6.14
N TYR A 236 -12.17 -5.73 6.40
CA TYR A 236 -10.93 -6.27 6.96
C TYR A 236 -9.65 -5.86 6.22
N VAL A 237 -9.71 -5.73 4.88
CA VAL A 237 -8.58 -5.27 4.05
C VAL A 237 -8.13 -3.83 4.32
N VAL A 238 -8.94 -3.04 5.03
CA VAL A 238 -8.60 -1.70 5.52
C VAL A 238 -8.41 -1.71 7.04
N SER A 239 -9.32 -2.37 7.77
CA SER A 239 -9.34 -2.31 9.24
C SER A 239 -8.16 -3.06 9.87
N GLY A 240 -7.75 -4.19 9.32
CA GLY A 240 -6.59 -4.96 9.78
C GLY A 240 -5.29 -4.16 9.73
N PRO A 241 -4.85 -3.66 8.55
CA PRO A 241 -3.65 -2.83 8.43
C PRO A 241 -3.73 -1.53 9.26
N GLY A 242 -4.87 -0.85 9.26
CA GLY A 242 -5.04 0.41 9.99
C GLY A 242 -4.93 0.26 11.51
N LEU A 243 -5.63 -0.72 12.08
CA LEU A 243 -5.54 -1.01 13.52
C LEU A 243 -4.12 -1.46 13.91
N LEU A 244 -3.46 -2.29 13.09
CA LEU A 244 -2.07 -2.71 13.33
C LEU A 244 -1.10 -1.51 13.36
N ILE A 245 -1.30 -0.52 12.47
CA ILE A 245 -0.52 0.73 12.48
C ILE A 245 -0.74 1.51 13.79
N LEU A 246 -1.97 1.57 14.32
CA LEU A 246 -2.23 2.21 15.62
C LEU A 246 -1.59 1.45 16.79
N ASP A 247 -1.75 0.13 16.87
CA ASP A 247 -1.23 -0.63 18.00
C ASP A 247 0.30 -0.58 18.03
N ILE A 248 0.96 -0.68 16.87
CA ILE A 248 2.41 -0.48 16.75
C ILE A 248 2.80 0.96 17.13
N ALA A 249 2.10 1.98 16.62
CA ALA A 249 2.43 3.38 16.93
C ALA A 249 2.24 3.69 18.42
N LYS A 250 1.15 3.22 19.03
CA LYS A 250 0.84 3.34 20.46
C LYS A 250 1.91 2.65 21.29
N PHE A 251 2.28 1.41 20.95
CA PHE A 251 3.37 0.69 21.61
C PHE A 251 4.72 1.39 21.45
N LEU A 252 5.01 2.05 20.31
CA LEU A 252 6.28 2.74 20.09
C LEU A 252 6.35 4.14 20.71
N LEU A 253 5.23 4.86 20.80
CA LEU A 253 5.18 6.24 21.31
C LEU A 253 4.92 6.32 22.83
N GLN A 254 4.42 5.25 23.45
CA GLN A 254 4.30 5.15 24.91
C GLN A 254 5.67 5.25 25.63
N PRO A 255 5.77 5.98 26.75
CA PRO A 255 6.97 5.99 27.59
C PRO A 255 7.32 4.58 28.08
N LYS A 256 8.61 4.22 28.06
CA LYS A 256 9.10 2.89 28.49
C LYS A 256 10.09 3.02 29.63
N THR A 257 10.04 2.08 30.57
CA THR A 257 11.08 1.96 31.60
C THR A 257 12.35 1.37 30.98
N ARG A 258 13.50 1.69 31.58
CA ARG A 258 14.82 1.42 30.99
C ARG A 258 15.10 -0.08 30.79
N ASP A 259 14.52 -0.93 31.64
CA ASP A 259 14.68 -2.40 31.58
C ASP A 259 13.78 -3.10 30.55
N GLN A 260 12.79 -2.41 29.96
CA GLN A 260 11.76 -3.01 29.10
C GLN A 260 11.99 -2.81 27.59
N SER A 261 13.09 -2.16 27.19
CA SER A 261 13.32 -1.79 25.77
C SER A 261 14.64 -2.33 25.23
N SER A 262 14.57 -3.15 24.18
CA SER A 262 15.75 -3.45 23.37
C SER A 262 16.16 -2.21 22.58
N THR A 263 17.46 -2.06 22.30
CA THR A 263 18.04 -0.93 21.54
C THR A 263 17.28 -0.65 20.23
N PHE A 264 16.85 -1.71 19.54
CA PHE A 264 16.06 -1.62 18.32
C PHE A 264 14.65 -1.01 18.53
N ILE A 265 13.92 -1.40 19.58
CA ILE A 265 12.62 -0.80 19.93
C ILE A 265 12.80 0.69 20.26
N THR A 266 13.88 1.03 20.97
CA THR A 266 14.22 2.42 21.33
C THR A 266 14.54 3.26 20.09
N HIS A 267 15.34 2.77 19.15
CA HIS A 267 15.62 3.46 17.89
C HIS A 267 14.36 3.62 17.03
N SER A 268 13.49 2.60 16.98
CA SER A 268 12.21 2.67 16.25
C SER A 268 11.27 3.72 16.86
N SER A 269 11.19 3.78 18.20
CA SER A 269 10.43 4.80 18.94
C SER A 269 10.92 6.21 18.63
N MET A 270 12.25 6.42 18.68
CA MET A 270 12.87 7.72 18.35
C MET A 270 12.60 8.12 16.90
N PHE A 271 12.82 7.22 15.94
CA PHE A 271 12.60 7.49 14.52
C PHE A 271 11.13 7.82 14.22
N LEU A 272 10.19 7.00 14.71
CA LEU A 272 8.76 7.22 14.48
C LEU A 272 8.30 8.55 15.08
N LYS A 273 8.73 8.87 16.30
CA LYS A 273 8.42 10.15 16.97
C LYS A 273 8.94 11.34 16.17
N SER A 274 10.19 11.31 15.72
CA SER A 274 10.77 12.40 14.92
C SER A 274 10.21 12.49 13.49
N CYS A 275 9.71 11.40 12.91
CA CYS A 275 9.10 11.39 11.58
C CYS A 275 7.67 11.95 11.57
N ILE A 276 6.87 11.65 12.60
CA ILE A 276 5.48 12.15 12.72
C ILE A 276 5.48 13.68 13.00
N GLN A 277 6.48 14.19 13.71
CA GLN A 277 6.60 15.60 14.06
C GLN A 277 6.73 16.48 12.80
N VAL A 278 5.64 17.19 12.46
CA VAL A 278 5.63 18.15 11.35
C VAL A 278 6.59 19.28 11.65
N ARG A 279 7.65 19.39 10.84
CA ARG A 279 8.51 20.57 10.85
C ARG A 279 7.76 21.71 10.16
N ASN A 280 7.16 22.59 10.96
CA ASN A 280 6.74 23.91 10.51
C ASN A 280 8.00 24.62 10.00
N SER A 281 8.02 24.96 8.71
CA SER A 281 9.17 25.62 8.10
C SER A 281 9.36 27.00 8.70
N SER A 282 10.55 27.31 9.23
CA SER A 282 11.03 28.68 9.12
C SER A 282 11.23 29.00 7.63
N SER A 283 11.24 30.27 7.24
CA SER A 283 11.43 30.68 5.84
C SER A 283 12.87 30.53 5.32
N ASP A 284 13.65 29.63 5.93
CA ASP A 284 15.08 29.45 5.70
C ASP A 284 15.39 28.42 4.60
N GLU A 285 16.44 28.67 3.83
CA GLU A 285 17.03 27.67 2.92
C GLU A 285 17.57 26.42 3.64
N ASN A 286 17.73 26.48 4.97
CA ASN A 286 18.30 25.41 5.79
C ASN A 286 17.44 24.13 5.77
N ASP A 287 16.12 24.22 5.77
CA ASP A 287 15.24 23.03 5.76
C ASP A 287 15.39 22.20 4.47
N TRP A 288 15.68 22.87 3.35
CA TRP A 288 15.91 22.21 2.05
C TRP A 288 17.38 21.90 1.77
N LYS A 289 18.29 22.30 2.66
CA LYS A 289 19.73 22.11 2.54
C LYS A 289 20.15 20.65 2.66
N ASP A 290 19.50 19.89 3.53
CA ASP A 290 19.84 18.48 3.75
C ASP A 290 19.35 17.58 2.61
N ILE A 291 18.16 17.83 2.05
CA ILE A 291 17.71 17.14 0.83
C ILE A 291 18.54 17.53 -0.41
N LYS A 292 19.04 18.78 -0.49
CA LYS A 292 20.05 19.17 -1.50
C LYS A 292 21.35 18.33 -1.37
N LYS A 293 21.91 18.18 -0.16
CA LYS A 293 23.06 17.27 0.10
C LYS A 293 22.76 15.81 -0.26
N VAL A 294 21.55 15.33 0.03
CA VAL A 294 21.14 13.96 -0.34
C VAL A 294 21.15 13.80 -1.86
N LEU A 295 20.56 14.72 -2.62
CA LEU A 295 20.61 14.71 -4.08
C LEU A 295 22.05 14.81 -4.62
N GLU A 296 22.87 15.68 -4.06
CA GLU A 296 24.31 15.77 -4.37
C GLU A 296 25.04 14.43 -4.19
N SER A 297 24.74 13.68 -3.11
CA SER A 297 25.35 12.36 -2.84
C SER A 297 24.99 11.28 -3.88
N TYR A 298 23.97 11.53 -4.69
CA TYR A 298 23.55 10.69 -5.83
C TYR A 298 23.86 11.33 -7.20
N SER A 299 24.75 12.34 -7.25
CA SER A 299 25.09 13.11 -8.46
C SER A 299 23.93 13.92 -9.06
N LEU A 300 22.89 14.21 -8.28
CA LEU A 300 21.72 15.00 -8.68
C LEU A 300 21.84 16.48 -8.23
N THR A 301 23.06 17.00 -8.05
CA THR A 301 23.40 18.36 -7.57
C THR A 301 22.67 19.51 -8.27
N LYS A 302 22.29 19.33 -9.55
CA LYS A 302 21.58 20.33 -10.36
C LYS A 302 20.14 19.92 -10.72
N TRP A 303 19.54 19.00 -9.96
CA TRP A 303 18.14 18.63 -10.14
C TRP A 303 17.23 19.82 -9.75
N PRO A 304 16.19 20.16 -10.56
CA PRO A 304 15.82 19.55 -11.84
C PRO A 304 16.68 19.97 -13.03
N PHE A 305 16.97 18.99 -13.90
CA PHE A 305 17.72 19.16 -15.14
C PHE A 305 16.79 19.61 -16.29
N MET A 306 16.95 20.82 -16.80
CA MET A 306 16.19 21.34 -17.95
C MET A 306 16.62 20.71 -19.29
N THR A 307 17.86 20.20 -19.36
CA THR A 307 18.46 19.58 -20.55
C THR A 307 19.40 18.45 -20.12
N ASP A 308 19.74 17.54 -21.04
CA ASP A 308 20.68 16.45 -20.76
C ASP A 308 22.02 17.01 -20.22
N PRO A 309 22.47 16.59 -19.02
CA PRO A 309 23.73 17.06 -18.47
C PRO A 309 24.90 16.59 -19.34
N PRO A 310 25.94 17.42 -19.56
CA PRO A 310 27.06 17.09 -20.45
C PRO A 310 27.96 15.97 -19.91
N THR A 311 27.80 15.58 -18.64
CA THR A 311 28.55 14.52 -17.97
C THR A 311 27.64 13.72 -17.03
N GLY A 312 27.88 12.41 -16.95
CA GLY A 312 27.14 11.47 -16.11
C GLY A 312 26.47 10.35 -16.91
N LYS A 313 26.25 9.19 -16.28
CA LYS A 313 25.43 8.10 -16.83
C LYS A 313 24.23 7.86 -15.94
N PHE A 314 23.07 7.56 -16.54
CA PHE A 314 21.85 7.20 -15.81
C PHE A 314 22.08 6.03 -14.83
N GLN A 315 22.72 4.96 -15.30
CA GLN A 315 23.03 3.77 -14.49
C GLN A 315 23.88 4.07 -13.25
N ASP A 316 24.80 5.05 -13.29
CA ASP A 316 25.65 5.38 -12.16
C ASP A 316 24.85 6.02 -11.01
N VAL A 317 23.82 6.80 -11.33
CA VAL A 317 22.83 7.31 -10.36
C VAL A 317 21.92 6.18 -9.89
N LEU A 318 21.29 5.46 -10.83
CA LEU A 318 20.32 4.40 -10.53
C LEU A 318 20.89 3.36 -9.57
N LYS A 319 22.08 2.82 -9.84
CA LYS A 319 22.71 1.77 -9.02
C LYS A 319 23.00 2.23 -7.58
N LEU A 320 23.40 3.50 -7.39
CA LEU A 320 23.65 4.08 -6.07
C LEU A 320 22.34 4.29 -5.30
N VAL A 321 21.32 4.82 -5.97
CA VAL A 321 20.01 5.09 -5.40
C VAL A 321 19.30 3.80 -4.99
N ASP A 322 19.29 2.80 -5.87
CA ASP A 322 18.67 1.50 -5.58
C ASP A 322 19.41 0.76 -4.46
N LYS A 323 20.76 0.74 -4.47
CA LYS A 323 21.55 0.05 -3.43
C LYS A 323 21.46 0.69 -2.05
N ARG A 324 21.24 2.01 -1.96
CA ARG A 324 21.25 2.77 -0.68
C ARG A 324 19.88 3.16 -0.15
N LEU A 325 18.91 3.42 -1.02
CA LEU A 325 17.54 3.82 -0.64
C LEU A 325 16.49 2.73 -0.89
N ASN A 326 16.87 1.61 -1.52
CA ASN A 326 15.94 0.54 -1.92
C ASN A 326 14.74 1.10 -2.69
N LEU A 327 15.01 2.00 -3.65
CA LEU A 327 13.98 2.78 -4.34
C LEU A 327 13.35 2.01 -5.51
N LEU A 328 14.16 1.26 -6.27
CA LEU A 328 13.77 0.31 -7.30
C LEU A 328 12.79 0.92 -8.32
N ALA A 329 13.10 2.16 -8.72
CA ALA A 329 12.17 3.03 -9.44
C ALA A 329 11.86 2.57 -10.88
N VAL A 330 12.80 1.85 -11.53
CA VAL A 330 12.73 1.48 -12.95
C VAL A 330 12.65 -0.04 -13.16
N VAL A 331 13.13 -0.84 -12.20
CA VAL A 331 12.98 -2.30 -12.17
C VAL A 331 12.71 -2.69 -10.72
N HIS A 332 11.67 -3.47 -10.46
CA HIS A 332 11.48 -4.05 -9.14
C HIS A 332 12.39 -5.27 -9.01
N ILE A 333 13.22 -5.30 -7.97
CA ILE A 333 14.22 -6.35 -7.74
C ILE A 333 14.05 -6.89 -6.33
N THR A 334 13.85 -8.19 -6.19
CA THR A 334 13.79 -8.84 -4.86
C THR A 334 14.74 -10.03 -4.81
N LEU A 335 15.51 -10.12 -3.74
CA LEU A 335 16.34 -11.29 -3.44
C LEU A 335 15.45 -12.34 -2.76
N ARG A 336 15.22 -13.48 -3.41
CA ARG A 336 14.34 -14.57 -2.91
C ARG A 336 14.89 -15.93 -3.28
N LYS A 337 14.52 -16.97 -2.52
CA LYS A 337 14.65 -18.36 -2.98
C LYS A 337 13.57 -18.65 -4.03
N ARG A 338 13.88 -19.53 -4.99
CA ARG A 338 12.90 -20.10 -5.94
C ARG A 338 12.30 -21.39 -5.40
N PHE A 339 13.12 -22.23 -4.77
CA PHE A 339 12.74 -23.37 -3.95
C PHE A 339 13.58 -23.38 -2.67
N GLU A 340 13.10 -24.02 -1.61
CA GLU A 340 13.73 -23.89 -0.27
C GLU A 340 15.15 -24.48 -0.19
N ASN A 341 15.43 -25.45 -1.06
CA ASN A 341 16.73 -26.09 -1.28
C ASN A 341 17.62 -25.37 -2.32
N GLU A 342 17.16 -24.30 -2.95
CA GLU A 342 17.97 -23.45 -3.84
C GLU A 342 18.51 -22.22 -3.10
N GLY A 343 19.62 -21.67 -3.58
CA GLY A 343 20.17 -20.41 -3.09
C GLY A 343 19.28 -19.21 -3.44
N TYR A 344 19.50 -18.09 -2.74
CA TYR A 344 18.85 -16.83 -3.07
C TYR A 344 19.27 -16.33 -4.46
N MET A 345 18.28 -15.94 -5.27
CA MET A 345 18.46 -15.34 -6.60
C MET A 345 17.77 -13.98 -6.67
N LEU A 346 18.20 -13.13 -7.60
CA LEU A 346 17.49 -11.90 -7.92
C LEU A 346 16.27 -12.22 -8.80
N HIS A 347 15.09 -11.80 -8.36
CA HIS A 347 13.86 -11.78 -9.16
C HIS A 347 13.68 -10.37 -9.74
N LEU A 348 13.49 -10.26 -11.05
CA LEU A 348 13.27 -9.01 -11.79
C LEU A 348 11.81 -8.90 -12.24
N ASP A 349 11.20 -7.76 -11.98
CA ASP A 349 9.78 -7.49 -12.25
C ASP A 349 9.54 -6.01 -12.61
N SER A 350 8.32 -5.69 -13.04
CA SER A 350 7.85 -4.32 -13.28
C SER A 350 7.92 -3.46 -12.01
N PRO A 351 8.34 -2.18 -12.09
CA PRO A 351 8.45 -1.29 -10.94
C PRO A 351 7.09 -0.92 -10.35
N LYS A 352 7.04 -0.67 -9.03
CA LYS A 352 5.90 0.05 -8.43
C LYS A 352 5.96 1.51 -8.87
N LEU A 353 4.92 1.99 -9.55
CA LEU A 353 4.83 3.33 -10.13
C LEU A 353 4.10 4.30 -9.20
N THR A 354 4.53 5.57 -9.20
CA THR A 354 3.92 6.63 -8.39
C THR A 354 2.63 7.13 -9.06
N MET A 355 2.56 7.08 -10.40
CA MET A 355 1.35 7.36 -11.18
C MET A 355 0.19 6.44 -10.78
N VAL A 356 0.42 5.12 -10.80
CA VAL A 356 -0.60 4.12 -10.45
C VAL A 356 -1.02 4.28 -8.99
N ARG A 357 -0.08 4.54 -8.08
CA ARG A 357 -0.39 4.84 -6.67
C ARG A 357 -1.26 6.08 -6.54
N HIS A 358 -0.98 7.17 -7.27
CA HIS A 358 -1.81 8.37 -7.25
C HIS A 358 -3.26 8.07 -7.65
N GLN A 359 -3.46 7.30 -8.72
CA GLN A 359 -4.79 6.92 -9.20
C GLN A 359 -5.54 6.00 -8.23
N MET A 360 -4.83 5.23 -7.40
CA MET A 360 -5.43 4.40 -6.34
C MET A 360 -5.72 5.19 -5.05
N THR A 361 -4.90 6.21 -4.75
CA THR A 361 -5.04 7.09 -3.57
C THR A 361 -6.12 8.17 -3.77
N PHE A 362 -6.20 8.74 -4.98
CA PHE A 362 -7.09 9.85 -5.34
C PHE A 362 -7.99 9.42 -6.50
N LEU A 363 -9.05 8.66 -6.18
CA LEU A 363 -9.92 8.01 -7.17
C LEU A 363 -10.68 8.97 -8.09
N ASP A 364 -10.93 10.20 -7.61
CA ASP A 364 -11.61 11.27 -8.37
C ASP A 364 -10.65 12.14 -9.20
N GLU A 365 -9.33 11.91 -9.09
CA GLU A 365 -8.29 12.70 -9.75
C GLU A 365 -7.71 11.99 -10.99
N GLY A 366 -7.37 12.77 -12.02
CA GLY A 366 -6.84 12.27 -13.29
C GLY A 366 -5.32 12.46 -13.46
N PHE A 367 -4.86 12.26 -14.69
CA PHE A 367 -3.45 12.46 -15.05
C PHE A 367 -3.00 13.93 -14.99
N GLN A 368 -3.92 14.91 -15.07
CA GLN A 368 -3.58 16.34 -15.01
C GLN A 368 -3.31 16.80 -13.58
N GLU A 369 -4.08 16.27 -12.63
CA GLU A 369 -3.92 16.48 -11.19
C GLU A 369 -2.57 15.87 -10.76
N TYR A 370 -2.26 14.65 -11.24
CA TYR A 370 -0.95 14.06 -11.03
C TYR A 370 0.20 14.83 -11.71
N LYS A 371 0.01 15.36 -12.93
CA LYS A 371 0.97 16.29 -13.55
C LYS A 371 1.20 17.52 -12.66
N ASN A 372 0.14 18.11 -12.12
CA ASN A 372 0.24 19.26 -11.21
C ASN A 372 0.96 18.91 -9.91
N CYS A 373 0.78 17.70 -9.39
CA CYS A 373 1.56 17.15 -8.28
C CYS A 373 3.07 17.06 -8.63
N ILE A 374 3.43 16.47 -9.78
CA ILE A 374 4.82 16.42 -10.27
C ILE A 374 5.39 17.84 -10.44
N LYS A 375 4.66 18.74 -11.10
CA LYS A 375 5.04 20.14 -11.33
C LYS A 375 5.33 20.87 -10.01
N ARG A 376 4.45 20.73 -9.02
CA ARG A 376 4.61 21.29 -7.67
C ARG A 376 5.85 20.73 -6.98
N ALA A 377 6.09 19.43 -7.09
CA ALA A 377 7.28 18.78 -6.52
C ALA A 377 8.59 19.39 -7.05
N PHE A 378 8.66 19.70 -8.36
CA PHE A 378 9.82 20.36 -8.96
C PHE A 378 10.04 21.81 -8.52
N THR A 379 9.04 22.50 -7.97
CA THR A 379 9.21 23.87 -7.44
C THR A 379 9.79 23.93 -6.02
N LEU A 380 9.69 22.84 -5.23
CA LEU A 380 10.01 22.82 -3.79
C LEU A 380 11.45 23.24 -3.45
N LEU A 381 12.43 22.99 -4.34
CA LEU A 381 13.84 23.39 -4.10
C LEU A 381 14.18 24.83 -4.52
N GLY A 382 13.17 25.63 -4.90
CA GLY A 382 13.33 27.04 -5.30
C GLY A 382 13.53 27.24 -6.80
N SER A 383 13.21 26.25 -7.64
CA SER A 383 13.25 26.42 -9.10
C SER A 383 12.19 27.43 -9.54
N LYS A 384 12.64 28.57 -10.10
CA LYS A 384 11.79 29.60 -10.74
C LYS A 384 11.58 29.36 -12.24
N VAL A 385 11.98 28.20 -12.75
CA VAL A 385 11.88 27.84 -14.17
C VAL A 385 10.53 27.17 -14.45
N GLU A 386 10.04 27.28 -15.69
CA GLU A 386 8.80 26.65 -16.15
C GLU A 386 8.91 25.11 -16.15
N THR A 387 8.36 24.47 -15.12
CA THR A 387 8.48 23.02 -14.88
C THR A 387 7.48 22.15 -15.63
N ASP A 388 6.56 22.74 -16.42
CA ASP A 388 5.50 22.01 -17.13
C ASP A 388 6.04 20.92 -18.06
N HIS A 389 7.02 21.26 -18.91
CA HIS A 389 7.62 20.32 -19.86
C HIS A 389 8.31 19.15 -19.15
N ILE A 390 8.96 19.39 -18.00
CA ILE A 390 9.57 18.32 -17.17
C ILE A 390 8.49 17.44 -16.54
N ALA A 391 7.37 18.03 -16.12
CA ALA A 391 6.25 17.27 -15.55
C ALA A 391 5.56 16.39 -16.61
N ASP A 392 5.40 16.88 -17.84
CA ASP A 392 4.94 16.09 -19.00
C ASP A 392 5.90 14.93 -19.31
N ASP A 393 7.20 15.22 -19.43
CA ASP A 393 8.25 14.23 -19.70
C ASP A 393 8.29 13.10 -18.67
N VAL A 394 8.17 13.44 -17.37
CA VAL A 394 8.17 12.48 -16.26
C VAL A 394 6.88 11.66 -16.21
N LEU A 395 5.72 12.29 -16.45
CA LEU A 395 4.43 11.61 -16.55
C LEU A 395 4.42 10.61 -17.71
N GLU A 396 4.86 11.04 -18.90
CA GLU A 396 4.94 10.22 -20.09
C GLU A 396 5.96 9.08 -19.95
N PHE A 397 7.00 9.25 -19.14
CA PHE A 397 7.92 8.17 -18.77
C PHE A 397 7.25 7.13 -17.84
N GLU A 398 6.52 7.53 -16.80
CA GLU A 398 5.74 6.58 -15.98
C GLU A 398 4.67 5.86 -16.81
N ARG A 399 3.98 6.58 -17.71
CA ARG A 399 2.97 5.99 -18.61
C ARG A 399 3.55 4.91 -19.53
N LYS A 400 4.76 5.14 -20.07
CA LYS A 400 5.52 4.15 -20.86
C LYS A 400 5.95 2.93 -20.02
N LEU A 401 6.30 3.12 -18.75
CA LEU A 401 6.60 2.01 -17.84
C LEU A 401 5.34 1.20 -17.50
N ASP A 402 4.19 1.85 -17.34
CA ASP A 402 2.90 1.19 -17.04
C ASP A 402 2.40 0.35 -18.22
N GLU A 403 2.35 0.92 -19.43
CA GLU A 403 2.07 0.20 -20.68
C GLU A 403 3.04 -0.97 -20.93
N ALA A 404 4.25 -0.90 -20.37
CA ALA A 404 5.22 -1.99 -20.40
C ALA A 404 4.97 -3.06 -19.35
N SER A 405 4.45 -2.67 -18.18
CA SER A 405 4.24 -3.52 -17.00
C SER A 405 3.02 -4.43 -17.11
N LEU A 406 2.07 -4.13 -18.02
CA LEU A 406 0.92 -5.00 -18.31
C LEU A 406 1.32 -6.49 -18.47
N PRO A 407 0.69 -7.42 -17.74
CA PRO A 407 1.13 -8.81 -17.67
C PRO A 407 1.02 -9.53 -19.02
N PRO A 408 1.89 -10.53 -19.28
CA PRO A 408 1.85 -11.28 -20.54
C PRO A 408 0.53 -12.04 -20.70
N LYS A 409 -0.02 -12.05 -21.93
CA LYS A 409 -1.27 -12.77 -22.29
C LYS A 409 -1.20 -14.30 -22.13
N ARG A 410 -0.06 -14.85 -21.74
CA ARG A 410 0.17 -16.27 -21.45
C ARG A 410 0.95 -16.38 -20.15
N PHE A 411 0.49 -17.27 -19.27
CA PHE A 411 1.24 -17.62 -18.06
C PHE A 411 2.58 -18.27 -18.43
N VAL A 412 3.67 -17.80 -17.82
CA VAL A 412 4.99 -18.41 -17.94
C VAL A 412 5.29 -19.13 -16.63
N SER A 413 5.50 -20.44 -16.70
CA SER A 413 5.88 -21.22 -15.51
C SER A 413 7.19 -20.71 -14.92
N ILE A 414 7.24 -20.59 -13.58
CA ILE A 414 8.45 -20.19 -12.84
C ILE A 414 9.64 -21.12 -13.09
N LEU A 415 9.40 -22.35 -13.57
CA LEU A 415 10.46 -23.26 -14.02
C LEU A 415 11.28 -22.66 -15.16
N ASN A 416 10.63 -21.95 -16.09
CA ASN A 416 11.19 -21.43 -17.34
C ASN A 416 11.56 -19.94 -17.29
N SER A 417 11.42 -19.27 -16.13
CA SER A 417 11.72 -17.84 -15.97
C SER A 417 13.16 -17.54 -15.56
N THR A 418 14.00 -18.55 -15.31
CA THR A 418 15.42 -18.35 -14.97
C THR A 418 16.25 -18.05 -16.24
N VAL A 419 16.93 -16.90 -16.25
CA VAL A 419 17.71 -16.39 -17.38
C VAL A 419 19.12 -16.01 -16.89
N SER A 420 20.17 -16.37 -17.62
CA SER A 420 21.53 -15.86 -17.33
C SER A 420 21.65 -14.39 -17.71
N ILE A 421 22.36 -13.59 -16.91
CA ILE A 421 22.41 -12.13 -17.06
C ILE A 421 22.94 -11.70 -18.44
N VAL A 422 23.88 -12.46 -19.02
CA VAL A 422 24.42 -12.20 -20.37
C VAL A 422 23.37 -12.34 -21.49
N ASN A 423 22.28 -13.08 -21.23
CA ASN A 423 21.16 -13.27 -22.16
C ASN A 423 20.03 -12.24 -21.96
N LEU A 424 20.12 -11.34 -20.96
CA LEU A 424 19.16 -10.25 -20.81
C LEU A 424 19.34 -9.23 -21.94
N LYS A 425 18.22 -8.86 -22.58
CA LYS A 425 18.21 -7.88 -23.67
C LYS A 425 18.86 -6.57 -23.23
N ARG A 426 20.01 -6.23 -23.84
CA ARG A 426 20.79 -5.00 -23.57
C ARG A 426 19.87 -3.78 -23.55
N ALA A 427 19.84 -3.06 -22.44
CA ALA A 427 19.14 -1.79 -22.32
C ALA A 427 20.14 -0.63 -22.50
N GLY A 428 19.87 0.31 -23.41
CA GLY A 428 20.89 1.24 -23.91
C GLY A 428 21.56 2.12 -22.86
N LYS A 429 20.83 2.48 -21.79
CA LYS A 429 21.33 3.26 -20.65
C LYS A 429 21.48 2.43 -19.36
N LEU A 430 21.43 1.10 -19.45
CA LEU A 430 21.46 0.16 -18.32
C LEU A 430 22.14 -1.16 -18.72
N GLU A 431 23.43 -1.29 -18.42
CA GLU A 431 24.22 -2.51 -18.56
C GLU A 431 23.86 -3.48 -17.42
N TRP A 432 22.99 -4.46 -17.70
CA TRP A 432 22.45 -5.42 -16.72
C TRP A 432 23.52 -6.07 -15.83
N ASP A 433 24.61 -6.54 -16.42
CA ASP A 433 25.71 -7.19 -15.71
C ASP A 433 26.31 -6.28 -14.61
N ALA A 434 26.77 -5.09 -14.99
CA ALA A 434 27.37 -4.13 -14.07
C ALA A 434 26.36 -3.53 -13.06
N TYR A 435 25.07 -3.50 -13.38
CA TYR A 435 24.01 -3.06 -12.45
C TYR A 435 23.65 -4.14 -11.43
N LEU A 436 23.36 -5.36 -11.88
CA LEU A 436 22.94 -6.47 -11.02
C LEU A 436 24.09 -6.96 -10.14
N THR A 437 25.32 -7.03 -10.67
CA THR A 437 26.53 -7.35 -9.88
C THR A 437 26.84 -6.27 -8.83
N TYR A 438 26.50 -5.00 -9.08
CA TYR A 438 26.62 -3.94 -8.07
C TYR A 438 25.56 -4.06 -6.96
N LEU A 439 24.35 -4.51 -7.30
CA LEU A 439 23.30 -4.75 -6.32
C LEU A 439 23.56 -6.02 -5.49
N GLN A 440 23.98 -7.12 -6.12
CA GLN A 440 24.31 -8.39 -5.48
C GLN A 440 25.48 -9.07 -6.22
N PRO A 441 26.73 -8.93 -5.71
CA PRO A 441 27.90 -9.58 -6.28
C PRO A 441 27.75 -11.10 -6.38
N GLY A 442 28.32 -11.71 -7.43
CA GLY A 442 28.24 -13.15 -7.68
C GLY A 442 26.94 -13.63 -8.34
N SER A 443 26.05 -12.72 -8.74
CA SER A 443 24.84 -13.07 -9.50
C SER A 443 25.18 -13.43 -10.96
N GLU A 444 25.04 -14.69 -11.37
CA GLU A 444 25.18 -15.11 -12.79
C GLU A 444 23.83 -15.23 -13.52
N LYS A 445 22.76 -15.46 -12.76
CA LYS A 445 21.41 -15.82 -13.22
C LYS A 445 20.37 -15.08 -12.39
N VAL A 446 19.24 -14.79 -13.02
CA VAL A 446 18.10 -14.09 -12.42
C VAL A 446 16.80 -14.78 -12.81
N ILE A 447 15.73 -14.51 -12.07
CA ILE A 447 14.38 -14.97 -12.38
C ILE A 447 13.58 -13.78 -12.92
N VAL A 448 13.14 -13.86 -14.17
CA VAL A 448 12.40 -12.79 -14.83
C VAL A 448 10.91 -13.06 -14.71
N ILE A 449 10.25 -12.38 -13.77
CA ILE A 449 8.80 -12.52 -13.52
C ILE A 449 8.02 -11.92 -14.70
N ASN A 450 8.26 -10.65 -15.00
CA ASN A 450 7.62 -9.95 -16.11
C ASN A 450 8.58 -9.82 -17.32
N SER A 451 8.69 -10.89 -18.10
CA SER A 451 9.54 -10.93 -19.30
C SER A 451 9.06 -9.99 -20.41
N ALA A 452 7.77 -9.63 -20.43
CA ALA A 452 7.23 -8.63 -21.36
C ALA A 452 7.76 -7.22 -21.03
N PHE A 453 7.74 -6.85 -19.76
CA PHE A 453 8.29 -5.59 -19.26
C PHE A 453 9.80 -5.46 -19.56
N ILE A 454 10.60 -6.43 -19.12
CA ILE A 454 12.07 -6.40 -19.28
C ILE A 454 12.48 -6.30 -20.76
N ASN A 455 11.75 -6.96 -21.68
CA ASN A 455 12.00 -6.85 -23.11
C ASN A 455 11.61 -5.50 -23.74
N LYS A 456 10.63 -4.78 -23.17
CA LYS A 456 10.25 -3.41 -23.60
C LYS A 456 11.18 -2.35 -23.02
N LEU A 457 11.60 -2.51 -21.76
CA LEU A 457 12.38 -1.52 -20.99
C LEU A 457 13.63 -1.00 -21.73
N SER A 458 14.33 -1.88 -22.44
CA SER A 458 15.48 -1.52 -23.29
C SER A 458 15.17 -0.41 -24.31
N GLY A 459 13.99 -0.46 -24.94
CA GLY A 459 13.53 0.57 -25.87
C GLY A 459 13.20 1.87 -25.13
N ILE A 460 12.42 1.78 -24.05
CA ILE A 460 11.97 2.94 -23.25
C ILE A 460 13.16 3.75 -22.71
N LEU A 461 14.18 3.08 -22.14
CA LEU A 461 15.39 3.75 -21.64
C LEU A 461 16.25 4.35 -22.75
N THR A 462 16.21 3.78 -23.97
CA THR A 462 16.96 4.32 -25.12
C THR A 462 16.25 5.52 -25.74
N SER A 463 14.92 5.52 -25.80
CA SER A 463 14.11 6.60 -26.40
C SER A 463 13.86 7.80 -25.46
N THR A 464 14.19 7.70 -24.18
CA THR A 464 13.96 8.76 -23.18
C THR A 464 15.23 9.59 -22.96
N ALA A 465 15.11 10.92 -22.83
CA ALA A 465 16.25 11.81 -22.59
C ALA A 465 16.96 11.53 -21.25
N LEU A 466 18.23 11.91 -21.10
CA LEU A 466 18.95 11.73 -19.84
C LEU A 466 18.41 12.66 -18.74
N SER A 467 18.00 13.88 -19.09
CA SER A 467 17.33 14.82 -18.18
C SER A 467 16.07 14.19 -17.57
N THR A 468 15.14 13.71 -18.39
CA THR A 468 13.89 13.04 -17.98
C THR A 468 14.17 11.88 -17.01
N LEU A 469 15.14 11.02 -17.33
CA LEU A 469 15.50 9.86 -16.49
C LEU A 469 16.10 10.28 -15.13
N LEU A 470 16.95 11.30 -15.08
CA LEU A 470 17.51 11.83 -13.83
C LEU A 470 16.47 12.62 -13.03
N ASN A 471 15.60 13.34 -13.72
CA ASN A 471 14.47 14.07 -13.14
C ASN A 471 13.50 13.10 -12.46
N TYR A 472 13.17 11.99 -13.12
CA TYR A 472 12.37 10.90 -12.58
C TYR A 472 12.95 10.35 -11.27
N ILE A 473 14.25 10.00 -11.25
CA ILE A 473 14.89 9.46 -10.04
C ILE A 473 14.87 10.48 -8.89
N GLY A 474 15.19 11.75 -9.14
CA GLY A 474 15.11 12.77 -8.10
C GLY A 474 13.68 13.03 -7.59
N PHE A 475 12.66 12.98 -8.47
CA PHE A 475 11.25 13.02 -8.06
C PHE A 475 10.87 11.80 -7.20
N ARG A 476 11.29 10.59 -7.59
CA ARG A 476 11.06 9.35 -6.81
C ARG A 476 11.78 9.38 -5.45
N ILE A 477 12.95 9.99 -5.34
CA ILE A 477 13.64 10.26 -4.06
C ILE A 477 12.85 11.26 -3.21
N LEU A 478 12.36 12.34 -3.81
CA LEU A 478 11.60 13.37 -3.09
C LEU A 478 10.25 12.83 -2.57
N VAL A 479 9.59 11.95 -3.33
CA VAL A 479 8.41 11.19 -2.91
C VAL A 479 8.75 10.26 -1.74
N LEU A 480 9.81 9.44 -1.85
CA LEU A 480 10.26 8.53 -0.78
C LEU A 480 10.52 9.26 0.54
N LEU A 481 11.16 10.43 0.48
CA LEU A 481 11.59 11.17 1.67
C LEU A 481 10.55 12.17 2.19
N SER A 482 9.44 12.39 1.47
CA SER A 482 8.42 13.40 1.82
C SER A 482 7.88 13.38 3.27
N PRO A 483 7.77 12.24 4.00
CA PRO A 483 7.33 12.26 5.40
C PRO A 483 8.31 12.99 6.33
N LEU A 484 9.59 13.00 5.97
CA LEU A 484 10.71 13.63 6.70
C LEU A 484 10.93 15.09 6.28
N LEU A 485 10.15 15.61 5.32
CA LEU A 485 10.28 16.96 4.77
C LEU A 485 9.30 17.96 5.42
N PRO A 486 9.56 19.27 5.29
CA PRO A 486 8.66 20.33 5.76
C PRO A 486 7.26 20.26 5.15
N LYS A 487 6.31 20.95 5.80
CA LYS A 487 4.88 20.93 5.45
C LYS A 487 4.56 21.21 3.97
N GLN A 488 5.41 21.95 3.23
CA GLN A 488 5.22 22.20 1.79
C GLN A 488 5.19 20.90 0.96
N ALA A 489 5.90 19.84 1.38
CA ALA A 489 5.94 18.53 0.72
C ALA A 489 4.79 17.57 1.12
N GLU A 490 3.88 17.99 2.00
CA GLU A 490 2.86 17.11 2.59
C GLU A 490 1.95 16.40 1.56
N PHE A 491 1.71 17.04 0.41
CA PHE A 491 0.97 16.47 -0.72
C PHE A 491 1.65 15.25 -1.38
N LEU A 492 2.95 15.04 -1.17
CA LEU A 492 3.69 13.86 -1.65
C LEU A 492 3.62 12.69 -0.65
N VAL A 493 3.20 12.93 0.61
CA VAL A 493 3.23 11.92 1.68
C VAL A 493 2.35 10.71 1.36
N PRO A 494 1.08 10.86 0.89
CA PRO A 494 0.24 9.73 0.44
C PRO A 494 0.79 8.93 -0.75
N LEU A 495 1.86 9.42 -1.40
CA LEU A 495 2.50 8.78 -2.55
C LEU A 495 3.79 8.01 -2.18
N SER A 496 4.21 8.06 -0.91
CA SER A 496 5.49 7.52 -0.45
C SER A 496 5.45 6.02 -0.03
N TYR A 497 4.26 5.46 0.14
CA TYR A 497 3.96 4.09 0.58
C TYR A 497 2.76 3.51 -0.18
N ASP A 498 2.58 2.19 -0.16
CA ASP A 498 1.46 1.53 -0.85
C ASP A 498 0.22 1.40 0.07
N ASP A 499 -0.92 1.00 -0.49
CA ASP A 499 -2.14 0.68 0.26
C ASP A 499 -2.69 1.79 1.19
N HIS A 500 -2.71 3.03 0.69
CA HIS A 500 -3.14 4.23 1.44
C HIS A 500 -4.55 4.10 2.03
N ILE A 501 -4.65 4.25 3.35
CA ILE A 501 -5.91 4.35 4.08
C ILE A 501 -6.42 5.79 4.03
N HIS A 502 -7.35 6.05 3.10
CA HIS A 502 -8.06 7.33 2.99
C HIS A 502 -8.76 7.73 4.30
N LYS A 503 -8.77 9.04 4.60
CA LYS A 503 -9.17 9.70 5.86
C LYS A 503 -8.32 9.38 7.10
N TYR A 504 -7.25 8.61 6.95
CA TYR A 504 -6.32 8.29 8.03
C TYR A 504 -5.05 9.14 7.96
N ASN A 505 -4.34 9.33 9.08
CA ASN A 505 -3.17 10.21 9.12
C ASN A 505 -2.09 9.69 8.16
N ALA A 506 -1.90 10.41 7.04
CA ALA A 506 -1.02 9.96 5.96
C ALA A 506 0.47 9.97 6.36
N ARG A 507 0.87 10.87 7.25
CA ARG A 507 2.25 10.97 7.76
C ARG A 507 2.55 9.82 8.73
N LEU A 508 1.62 9.46 9.61
CA LEU A 508 1.73 8.28 10.47
C LEU A 508 1.93 6.99 9.66
N GLN A 509 1.08 6.76 8.66
CA GLN A 509 1.20 5.61 7.76
C GLN A 509 2.57 5.58 7.05
N ALA A 510 2.97 6.70 6.44
CA ALA A 510 4.24 6.80 5.74
C ALA A 510 5.46 6.58 6.66
N CYS A 511 5.45 7.15 7.86
CA CYS A 511 6.48 6.95 8.87
C CYS A 511 6.53 5.50 9.37
N MET A 512 5.39 4.81 9.44
CA MET A 512 5.35 3.39 9.75
C MET A 512 6.03 2.55 8.66
N HIS A 513 5.71 2.79 7.38
CA HIS A 513 6.36 2.11 6.26
C HIS A 513 7.84 2.46 6.11
N LEU A 514 8.28 3.68 6.48
CA LEU A 514 9.71 3.99 6.60
C LEU A 514 10.37 3.21 7.74
N THR A 515 9.70 3.06 8.89
CA THR A 515 10.19 2.25 10.03
C THR A 515 10.32 0.77 9.65
N GLU A 516 9.31 0.23 8.96
CA GLU A 516 9.32 -1.12 8.37
C GLU A 516 10.50 -1.29 7.38
N ARG A 517 10.71 -0.34 6.46
CA ARG A 517 11.79 -0.43 5.46
C ARG A 517 13.20 -0.32 6.07
N LEU A 518 13.34 0.37 7.21
CA LEU A 518 14.59 0.41 7.97
C LEU A 518 14.84 -0.89 8.74
N TYR A 519 13.78 -1.56 9.22
CA TYR A 519 13.87 -2.70 10.15
C TYR A 519 12.84 -3.82 9.87
N PRO A 520 12.88 -4.47 8.68
CA PRO A 520 11.80 -5.35 8.20
C PRO A 520 11.62 -6.64 9.01
N TYR A 521 12.66 -7.11 9.70
CA TYR A 521 12.54 -8.23 10.65
C TYR A 521 11.98 -7.74 11.99
N GLY A 522 12.60 -6.70 12.56
CA GLY A 522 12.25 -6.18 13.87
C GLY A 522 10.82 -5.63 13.97
N ILE A 523 10.24 -5.13 12.88
CA ILE A 523 8.85 -4.66 12.89
C ILE A 523 7.85 -5.80 13.20
N ARG A 524 8.17 -7.07 12.88
CA ARG A 524 7.36 -8.24 13.27
C ARG A 524 7.35 -8.43 14.79
N LYS A 525 8.52 -8.32 15.42
CA LYS A 525 8.69 -8.35 16.88
C LYS A 525 7.97 -7.20 17.58
N ILE A 526 7.96 -6.01 16.97
CA ILE A 526 7.18 -4.87 17.46
C ILE A 526 5.68 -5.14 17.34
N ALA A 527 5.21 -5.64 16.19
CA ALA A 527 3.82 -6.03 15.99
C ALA A 527 3.37 -7.07 17.04
N ARG A 528 4.20 -8.09 17.33
CA ARG A 528 3.93 -9.04 18.42
C ARG A 528 3.89 -8.36 19.79
N ALA A 529 4.83 -7.48 20.09
CA ALA A 529 4.86 -6.78 21.38
C ALA A 529 3.72 -5.73 21.56
N ALA A 530 3.10 -5.30 20.47
CA ALA A 530 1.90 -4.46 20.47
C ALA A 530 0.59 -5.29 20.61
N MET A 531 0.60 -6.56 20.16
CA MET A 531 -0.55 -7.46 20.26
C MET A 531 -0.64 -8.15 21.63
N GLY A 532 -1.70 -7.81 22.38
CA GLY A 532 -1.97 -8.33 23.73
C GLY A 532 -1.37 -7.45 24.83
N LYS A 533 -2.10 -7.29 25.93
CA LYS A 533 -1.65 -6.54 27.13
C LYS A 533 -0.83 -7.42 28.08
N THR A 534 -0.95 -8.75 27.93
CA THR A 534 -0.38 -9.76 28.82
C THR A 534 0.19 -10.94 28.05
N THR A 535 1.16 -11.62 28.67
CA THR A 535 1.74 -12.87 28.15
C THR A 535 0.69 -13.97 27.98
N MET A 536 -0.39 -13.97 28.77
CA MET A 536 -1.44 -14.99 28.70
C MET A 536 -2.35 -14.81 27.48
N GLU A 537 -2.69 -13.57 27.10
CA GLU A 537 -3.39 -13.29 25.84
C GLU A 537 -2.53 -13.71 24.63
N GLN A 538 -1.22 -13.47 24.70
CA GLN A 538 -0.25 -13.87 23.67
C GLN A 538 -0.15 -15.39 23.52
N ILE A 539 -0.06 -16.14 24.63
CA ILE A 539 -0.06 -17.62 24.61
C ILE A 539 -1.41 -18.17 24.10
N ALA A 540 -2.53 -17.58 24.51
CA ALA A 540 -3.85 -17.99 24.04
C ALA A 540 -4.05 -17.74 22.54
N TYR A 541 -3.52 -16.64 22.01
CA TYR A 541 -3.50 -16.33 20.58
C TYR A 541 -2.73 -17.39 19.78
N ASP A 542 -1.50 -17.72 20.19
CA ASP A 542 -0.66 -18.72 19.51
C ASP A 542 -1.34 -20.10 19.50
N HIS A 543 -1.77 -20.58 20.67
CA HIS A 543 -2.48 -21.85 20.80
C HIS A 543 -3.76 -21.92 19.92
N ASN A 544 -4.52 -20.83 19.84
CA ASN A 544 -5.75 -20.81 19.03
C ASN A 544 -5.45 -20.81 17.53
N LEU A 545 -4.35 -20.18 17.09
CA LEU A 545 -3.93 -20.22 15.69
C LEU A 545 -3.28 -21.55 15.32
N ASP A 546 -2.43 -22.13 16.17
CA ASP A 546 -1.89 -23.49 15.98
C ASP A 546 -3.01 -24.53 15.87
N LYS A 547 -4.04 -24.40 16.71
CA LYS A 547 -5.25 -25.23 16.66
C LYS A 547 -6.06 -25.00 15.37
N MET A 548 -6.15 -23.76 14.88
CA MET A 548 -6.81 -23.45 13.61
C MET A 548 -6.04 -24.03 12.42
N VAL A 549 -4.73 -23.81 12.35
CA VAL A 549 -3.84 -24.31 11.29
C VAL A 549 -3.86 -25.85 11.25
N SER A 550 -3.70 -26.53 12.39
CA SER A 550 -3.77 -28.00 12.44
C SER A 550 -5.15 -28.54 12.04
N SER A 551 -6.24 -27.89 12.45
CA SER A 551 -7.61 -28.26 12.02
C SER A 551 -7.79 -28.10 10.50
N VAL A 552 -7.33 -27.00 9.92
CA VAL A 552 -7.41 -26.74 8.48
C VAL A 552 -6.53 -27.72 7.69
N LYS A 553 -5.27 -27.95 8.11
CA LYS A 553 -4.38 -28.95 7.50
C LYS A 553 -5.01 -30.34 7.49
N GLY A 554 -5.63 -30.76 8.60
CA GLY A 554 -6.33 -32.04 8.71
C GLY A 554 -7.52 -32.17 7.75
N VAL A 555 -8.39 -31.16 7.68
CA VAL A 555 -9.56 -31.16 6.77
C VAL A 555 -9.12 -31.12 5.31
N VAL A 556 -8.13 -30.31 4.95
CA VAL A 556 -7.64 -30.20 3.56
C VAL A 556 -6.92 -31.49 3.14
N SER A 557 -6.08 -32.09 4.00
CA SER A 557 -5.46 -33.41 3.72
C SER A 557 -6.53 -34.49 3.54
N GLN A 558 -7.52 -34.59 4.42
CA GLN A 558 -8.61 -35.56 4.29
C GLN A 558 -9.46 -35.35 3.02
N THR A 559 -9.62 -34.10 2.56
CA THR A 559 -10.36 -33.77 1.34
C THR A 559 -9.58 -34.19 0.10
N VAL A 560 -8.27 -33.93 0.08
CA VAL A 560 -7.37 -34.28 -1.03
C VAL A 560 -7.17 -35.79 -1.14
N ALA A 561 -6.97 -36.50 -0.02
CA ALA A 561 -6.90 -37.96 0.05
C ALA A 561 -8.19 -38.69 -0.38
N ARG A 562 -9.27 -37.95 -0.65
CA ARG A 562 -10.58 -38.46 -1.12
C ARG A 562 -11.04 -37.80 -2.42
N ALA A 563 -10.19 -37.03 -3.09
CA ALA A 563 -10.55 -36.30 -4.31
C ALA A 563 -10.72 -37.27 -5.50
N PRO A 564 -11.94 -37.45 -6.06
CA PRO A 564 -12.20 -38.46 -7.11
C PRO A 564 -11.62 -38.08 -8.49
N TRP A 565 -10.91 -36.96 -8.57
CA TRP A 565 -10.27 -36.42 -9.78
C TRP A 565 -8.73 -36.47 -9.71
N LEU A 566 -8.16 -36.98 -8.61
CA LEU A 566 -6.73 -37.28 -8.47
C LEU A 566 -6.50 -38.79 -8.59
N THR A 567 -5.36 -39.20 -9.14
CA THR A 567 -4.85 -40.55 -8.92
C THR A 567 -4.37 -40.71 -7.47
N GLN A 568 -4.30 -41.95 -6.97
CA GLN A 568 -3.81 -42.21 -5.60
C GLN A 568 -2.44 -41.58 -5.36
N THR A 569 -1.50 -41.72 -6.31
CA THR A 569 -0.15 -41.15 -6.19
C THR A 569 -0.14 -39.62 -6.12
N GLU A 570 -1.00 -38.94 -6.88
CA GLU A 570 -1.12 -37.47 -6.79
C GLU A 570 -1.77 -37.05 -5.47
N ALA A 571 -2.77 -37.80 -4.98
CA ALA A 571 -3.40 -37.58 -3.68
C ALA A 571 -2.38 -37.77 -2.53
N ASP A 572 -1.60 -38.85 -2.55
CA ASP A 572 -0.55 -39.15 -1.57
C ASP A 572 0.51 -38.02 -1.54
N MET A 573 1.02 -37.62 -2.71
CA MET A 573 1.99 -36.52 -2.83
C MET A 573 1.42 -35.17 -2.36
N ALA A 574 0.15 -34.89 -2.65
CA ALA A 574 -0.51 -33.66 -2.23
C ALA A 574 -0.80 -33.66 -0.72
N THR A 575 -1.22 -34.78 -0.14
CA THR A 575 -1.36 -34.97 1.31
C THR A 575 -0.02 -34.80 2.02
N GLN A 576 1.06 -35.43 1.55
CA GLN A 576 2.40 -35.25 2.11
C GLN A 576 2.83 -33.77 2.11
N LYS A 577 2.56 -33.06 1.01
CA LYS A 577 2.85 -31.61 0.87
C LYS A 577 1.99 -30.72 1.77
N ILE A 578 0.75 -31.11 2.06
CA ILE A 578 -0.11 -30.43 3.04
C ILE A 578 0.41 -30.66 4.45
N GLU A 579 0.84 -31.88 4.77
CA GLU A 579 1.38 -32.22 6.09
C GLU A 579 2.70 -31.51 6.37
N SER A 580 3.59 -31.39 5.36
CA SER A 580 4.82 -30.60 5.42
C SER A 580 4.63 -29.08 5.29
N LEU A 581 3.40 -28.56 5.31
CA LEU A 581 3.14 -27.12 5.22
C LEU A 581 3.45 -26.40 6.54
N GLU A 582 4.47 -25.55 6.54
CA GLU A 582 4.73 -24.58 7.61
C GLU A 582 3.91 -23.29 7.39
N VAL A 583 3.48 -22.64 8.46
CA VAL A 583 2.57 -21.47 8.41
C VAL A 583 3.01 -20.39 9.39
N ASP A 584 3.77 -19.42 8.88
CA ASP A 584 4.06 -18.16 9.58
C ASP A 584 2.82 -17.25 9.61
N PHE A 585 2.53 -16.65 10.77
CA PHE A 585 1.56 -15.56 10.91
C PHE A 585 2.18 -14.33 11.59
N ILE A 586 1.66 -13.14 11.29
CA ILE A 586 2.12 -11.90 11.94
C ILE A 586 1.75 -12.00 13.42
N GLY A 587 2.75 -11.90 14.30
CA GLY A 587 2.55 -12.12 15.73
C GLY A 587 2.69 -13.57 16.19
N ALA A 588 3.12 -14.50 15.33
CA ALA A 588 3.61 -15.80 15.78
C ALA A 588 4.81 -15.65 16.71
N LYS A 589 5.07 -16.69 17.51
CA LYS A 589 6.35 -16.87 18.20
C LYS A 589 7.46 -17.04 17.15
N GLU A 590 8.28 -16.00 16.97
CA GLU A 590 9.43 -16.03 16.06
C GLU A 590 10.32 -17.25 16.32
N HIS A 591 10.73 -17.96 15.26
CA HIS A 591 11.87 -18.87 15.31
C HIS A 591 13.14 -18.04 15.55
N MET A 592 13.44 -17.79 16.82
CA MET A 592 14.49 -16.87 17.31
C MET A 592 15.88 -17.17 16.73
N ASP A 593 16.13 -18.41 16.32
CA ASP A 593 17.38 -18.86 15.70
C ASP A 593 17.63 -18.19 14.33
N ALA A 594 16.58 -17.78 13.62
CA ALA A 594 16.65 -17.13 12.31
C ALA A 594 17.01 -15.63 12.35
N ILE A 595 17.13 -15.04 13.54
CA ILE A 595 17.37 -13.59 13.74
C ILE A 595 18.83 -13.29 14.18
N ASN A 596 19.61 -14.33 14.50
CA ASN A 596 21.01 -14.22 14.94
C ASN A 596 22.03 -14.66 13.87
N ALA A 597 21.66 -14.62 12.58
CA ALA A 597 22.45 -15.08 11.43
C ALA A 597 22.76 -13.93 10.44
#